data_AF-A0A9D8EYL9-F1
#
_entry.id   AF-A0A9D8EYL9-F1
#
_cell.length_a   1.000
_cell.length_b   1.000
_cell.length_c   1.000
_cell.angle_alpha   90.00
_cell.angle_beta   90.00
_cell.angle_gamma   90.00
#
_symmetry.space_group_name_H-M   'P 1'
#
loop_
_entity.id
_entity.type
_entity.pdbx_description
1 polymer ?
#
loop_
_entity_poly.entity_id
_entity_poly.type
_entity_poly.pdbx_seq_one_letter_code
_entity_poly.pdbx_strand_id
1 'polypeptide(L)'
;WFPHDLIAKHYRQDQESDIVYFAGCTASYVENDIAMATTRLLDAAGVEFNYLGKEENCCGIPMLVAGKWDDFIATMKKNIAAVKNKRAKIVIASCPACDMMWRKVYPEWSKKLGINYDIKAKHYSEIVADKIKNKEFAFPDNNSDNKTSKVNVTWHDSCHIGRASGVYDAPREIIKAIPDVNFIEMENNCENAHCCGSVLTLIKEPAVAEKVGKIRLDEAVEAGAQKVLSLCPCCEFQFRVTKDKKKIDIDVNDLARFAASALGYDFPEPEPEVQKQWAVFEAMIALMTPEGFSSVMKNMWPQLIDAMPLKMGTMMRFIGKIPGSLKMFKPLFPVLFPILLPKMMPKVMAPMISIITGRIPMPDYMIEQMPQLMPKVMDNLMPHMVGDVIPLVVDDMIRFLHGV
;
A
#
# COMPACT_ATOMS: atom_id res chain seq x y z
N TRP A 1 -1.05 -13.63 12.26
CA TRP A 1 -2.27 -12.83 12.47
C TRP A 1 -3.52 -13.69 12.66
N PHE A 2 -3.71 -14.82 11.97
CA PHE A 2 -4.95 -15.60 12.11
C PHE A 2 -5.23 -16.00 13.59
N PRO A 3 -6.45 -15.76 14.13
CA PRO A 3 -6.73 -16.06 15.54
C PRO A 3 -6.53 -17.53 15.89
N HIS A 4 -5.72 -17.81 16.91
CA HIS A 4 -5.28 -19.18 17.24
C HIS A 4 -6.43 -20.14 17.55
N ASP A 5 -7.43 -19.67 18.27
CA ASP A 5 -8.64 -20.42 18.65
C ASP A 5 -9.57 -20.71 17.47
N LEU A 6 -9.45 -19.97 16.35
CA LEU A 6 -10.23 -20.21 15.14
C LEU A 6 -9.53 -21.13 14.12
N ILE A 7 -8.26 -21.48 14.31
CA ILE A 7 -7.49 -22.28 13.35
C ILE A 7 -8.17 -23.62 13.07
N ALA A 8 -8.58 -24.34 14.12
CA ALA A 8 -9.20 -25.65 14.00
C ALA A 8 -10.55 -25.61 13.25
N LYS A 9 -11.22 -24.45 13.22
CA LYS A 9 -12.50 -24.26 12.56
C LYS A 9 -12.36 -23.72 11.13
N HIS A 10 -11.48 -22.74 10.93
CA HIS A 10 -11.48 -21.91 9.72
C HIS A 10 -10.16 -21.88 8.97
N TYR A 11 -9.11 -22.60 9.40
CA TYR A 11 -7.87 -22.69 8.65
C TYR A 11 -7.38 -24.13 8.54
N ARG A 12 -8.09 -24.92 7.73
CA ARG A 12 -7.87 -26.35 7.55
C ARG A 12 -7.33 -26.61 6.14
N GLN A 13 -6.04 -26.93 6.04
CA GLN A 13 -5.38 -27.04 4.74
C GLN A 13 -5.96 -28.16 3.85
N ASP A 14 -6.32 -29.30 4.41
CA ASP A 14 -6.78 -30.45 3.61
C ASP A 14 -8.32 -30.52 3.50
N GLN A 15 -9.03 -29.45 3.87
CA GLN A 15 -10.49 -29.46 3.90
C GLN A 15 -11.10 -28.57 2.80
N GLU A 16 -12.03 -29.17 2.05
CA GLU A 16 -12.91 -28.48 1.11
C GLU A 16 -13.89 -27.56 1.84
N SER A 17 -14.24 -26.45 1.20
CA SER A 17 -15.24 -25.51 1.72
C SER A 17 -15.89 -24.77 0.56
N ASP A 18 -17.20 -24.58 0.62
CA ASP A 18 -17.93 -23.80 -0.39
C ASP A 18 -17.51 -22.31 -0.40
N ILE A 19 -16.97 -21.83 0.72
CA ILE A 19 -16.60 -20.43 0.95
C ILE A 19 -15.16 -20.34 1.42
N VAL A 20 -14.36 -19.51 0.76
CA VAL A 20 -13.02 -19.18 1.23
C VAL A 20 -12.87 -17.71 1.58
N TYR A 21 -12.09 -17.43 2.60
CA TYR A 21 -11.63 -16.08 2.91
C TYR A 21 -10.28 -15.82 2.22
N PHE A 22 -10.26 -14.75 1.43
CA PHE A 22 -9.08 -14.19 0.79
C PHE A 22 -8.72 -12.89 1.53
N ALA A 23 -7.66 -12.92 2.34
CA ALA A 23 -7.29 -11.80 3.20
C ALA A 23 -6.63 -10.66 2.40
N GLY A 24 -5.89 -11.00 1.35
CA GLY A 24 -5.07 -10.08 0.59
C GLY A 24 -3.76 -9.72 1.29
N CYS A 25 -2.89 -9.03 0.55
CA CYS A 25 -1.54 -8.75 1.02
C CYS A 25 -1.48 -7.71 2.15
N THR A 26 -2.18 -6.58 2.02
CA THR A 26 -2.08 -5.50 3.02
C THR A 26 -2.65 -5.94 4.36
N ALA A 27 -3.82 -6.59 4.39
CA ALA A 27 -4.37 -7.10 5.63
C ALA A 27 -3.51 -8.24 6.22
N SER A 28 -2.86 -9.05 5.39
CA SER A 28 -2.02 -10.17 5.87
C SER A 28 -0.65 -9.76 6.40
N TYR A 29 -0.05 -8.68 5.88
CA TYR A 29 1.35 -8.34 6.18
C TYR A 29 1.54 -6.97 6.85
N VAL A 30 0.54 -6.09 6.78
CA VAL A 30 0.65 -4.69 7.21
C VAL A 30 -0.42 -4.35 8.25
N GLU A 31 -1.70 -4.48 7.88
CA GLU A 31 -2.87 -4.17 8.72
C GLU A 31 -3.51 -5.47 9.23
N ASN A 32 -2.76 -6.20 10.07
CA ASN A 32 -3.15 -7.53 10.57
C ASN A 32 -4.45 -7.54 11.38
N ASP A 33 -4.76 -6.43 12.02
CA ASP A 33 -6.00 -6.22 12.75
C ASP A 33 -7.23 -6.30 11.85
N ILE A 34 -7.19 -5.80 10.62
CA ILE A 34 -8.29 -5.91 9.64
C ILE A 34 -8.58 -7.39 9.34
N ALA A 35 -7.53 -8.17 9.09
CA ALA A 35 -7.67 -9.58 8.78
C ALA A 35 -8.20 -10.38 9.99
N MET A 36 -7.68 -10.09 11.19
CA MET A 36 -8.16 -10.66 12.44
C MET A 36 -9.64 -10.32 12.69
N ALA A 37 -9.99 -9.05 12.61
CA ALA A 37 -11.33 -8.56 12.88
C ALA A 37 -12.35 -9.10 11.88
N THR A 38 -11.99 -9.19 10.59
CA THR A 38 -12.84 -9.82 9.58
C THR A 38 -13.11 -11.29 9.93
N THR A 39 -12.08 -12.07 10.30
CA THR A 39 -12.28 -13.48 10.68
C THR A 39 -13.16 -13.65 11.90
N ARG A 40 -13.00 -12.78 12.92
CA ARG A 40 -13.85 -12.76 14.11
C ARG A 40 -15.29 -12.43 13.79
N LEU A 41 -15.51 -11.41 12.96
CA LEU A 41 -16.85 -10.96 12.60
C LEU A 41 -17.60 -12.01 11.76
N LEU A 42 -16.91 -12.67 10.83
CA LEU A 42 -17.49 -13.78 10.05
C LEU A 42 -17.83 -14.99 10.94
N ASP A 43 -16.93 -15.38 11.84
CA ASP A 43 -17.16 -16.48 12.78
C ASP A 43 -18.35 -16.17 13.72
N ALA A 44 -18.38 -14.98 14.31
CA ALA A 44 -19.46 -14.53 15.19
C ALA A 44 -20.82 -14.45 14.46
N ALA A 45 -20.82 -14.12 13.17
CA ALA A 45 -22.01 -14.14 12.31
C ALA A 45 -22.40 -15.55 11.83
N GLY A 46 -21.74 -16.61 12.33
CA GLY A 46 -22.03 -18.00 12.01
C GLY A 46 -21.69 -18.39 10.57
N VAL A 47 -20.70 -17.73 9.97
CA VAL A 47 -20.26 -18.04 8.60
C VAL A 47 -19.24 -19.18 8.64
N GLU A 48 -19.56 -20.28 7.96
CA GLU A 48 -18.61 -21.37 7.76
C GLU A 48 -17.75 -21.08 6.52
N PHE A 49 -16.47 -20.77 6.74
CA PHE A 49 -15.48 -20.50 5.69
C PHE A 49 -14.15 -21.18 5.98
N ASN A 50 -13.29 -21.28 4.96
CA ASN A 50 -11.90 -21.69 5.12
C ASN A 50 -10.93 -20.60 4.62
N TYR A 51 -9.85 -20.35 5.33
CA TYR A 51 -8.82 -19.39 4.92
C TYR A 51 -7.87 -20.02 3.90
N LEU A 52 -7.58 -19.30 2.80
CA LEU A 52 -6.65 -19.76 1.77
C LEU A 52 -5.20 -19.86 2.27
N GLY A 53 -4.79 -19.02 3.22
CA GLY A 53 -3.48 -19.14 3.86
C GLY A 53 -2.33 -19.04 2.87
N LYS A 54 -1.41 -20.00 2.96
CA LYS A 54 -0.19 -20.04 2.12
C LYS A 54 -0.48 -20.27 0.63
N GLU A 55 -1.69 -20.68 0.26
CA GLU A 55 -2.10 -20.86 -1.14
C GLU A 55 -2.53 -19.53 -1.78
N GLU A 56 -2.73 -18.50 -0.96
CA GLU A 56 -3.09 -17.15 -1.41
C GLU A 56 -1.89 -16.41 -2.01
N ASN A 57 -2.06 -15.82 -3.19
CA ASN A 57 -1.14 -14.80 -3.72
C ASN A 57 -1.82 -13.42 -3.69
N CYS A 58 -1.04 -12.35 -3.87
CA CYS A 58 -1.58 -11.02 -4.12
C CYS A 58 -2.69 -11.06 -5.19
N CYS A 59 -3.72 -10.20 -5.07
CA CYS A 59 -4.80 -10.10 -6.05
C CYS A 59 -4.33 -9.62 -7.44
N GLY A 60 -3.07 -9.22 -7.58
CA GLY A 60 -2.44 -8.91 -8.86
C GLY A 60 -2.71 -7.49 -9.37
N ILE A 61 -3.43 -6.65 -8.63
CA ILE A 61 -3.76 -5.28 -9.06
C ILE A 61 -2.51 -4.45 -9.42
N PRO A 62 -1.36 -4.50 -8.69
CA PRO A 62 -0.19 -3.71 -9.07
C PRO A 62 0.40 -4.15 -10.41
N MET A 63 0.45 -5.47 -10.68
CA MET A 63 0.93 -6.01 -11.94
C MET A 63 0.03 -5.58 -13.10
N LEU A 64 -1.29 -5.62 -12.90
CA LEU A 64 -2.25 -5.21 -13.92
C LEU A 64 -2.08 -3.75 -14.31
N VAL A 65 -2.05 -2.83 -13.34
CA VAL A 65 -1.95 -1.39 -13.62
C VAL A 65 -0.56 -0.98 -14.13
N ALA A 66 0.49 -1.72 -13.77
CA ALA A 66 1.84 -1.52 -14.27
C ALA A 66 2.08 -2.09 -15.68
N GLY A 67 1.06 -2.71 -16.31
CA GLY A 67 1.21 -3.33 -17.64
C GLY A 67 1.99 -4.65 -17.63
N LYS A 68 2.26 -5.24 -16.47
CA LYS A 68 2.92 -6.54 -16.30
C LYS A 68 1.91 -7.67 -16.45
N TRP A 69 1.27 -7.74 -17.63
CA TRP A 69 0.12 -8.61 -17.84
C TRP A 69 0.46 -10.10 -17.76
N ASP A 70 1.66 -10.53 -18.15
CA ASP A 70 2.07 -11.93 -18.02
C ASP A 70 2.15 -12.35 -16.53
N ASP A 71 2.76 -11.50 -15.69
CA ASP A 71 2.82 -11.72 -14.23
C ASP A 71 1.44 -11.68 -13.59
N PHE A 72 0.58 -10.76 -14.04
CA PHE A 72 -0.80 -10.67 -13.61
C PHE A 72 -1.58 -11.95 -13.96
N ILE A 73 -1.50 -12.43 -15.21
CA ILE A 73 -2.19 -13.64 -15.67
C ILE A 73 -1.70 -14.87 -14.90
N ALA A 74 -0.39 -15.00 -14.69
CA ALA A 74 0.17 -16.09 -13.91
C ALA A 74 -0.34 -16.07 -12.46
N THR A 75 -0.39 -14.89 -11.84
CA THR A 75 -0.90 -14.70 -10.48
C THR A 75 -2.39 -15.00 -10.38
N MET A 76 -3.20 -14.48 -11.30
CA MET A 76 -4.63 -14.74 -11.38
C MET A 76 -4.92 -16.24 -11.52
N LYS A 77 -4.21 -16.95 -12.41
CA LYS A 77 -4.37 -18.40 -12.61
C LYS A 77 -4.07 -19.18 -11.33
N LYS A 78 -3.00 -18.84 -10.59
CA LYS A 78 -2.67 -19.47 -9.31
C LYS A 78 -3.77 -19.26 -8.27
N ASN A 79 -4.27 -18.02 -8.15
CA ASN A 79 -5.36 -17.71 -7.22
C ASN A 79 -6.64 -18.47 -7.56
N ILE A 80 -7.07 -18.48 -8.83
CA ILE A 80 -8.25 -19.24 -9.27
C ILE A 80 -8.07 -20.74 -8.98
N ALA A 81 -6.88 -21.29 -9.25
CA ALA A 81 -6.58 -22.69 -8.97
C ALA A 81 -6.65 -23.00 -7.47
N ALA A 82 -6.11 -22.14 -6.60
CA ALA A 82 -6.18 -22.31 -5.14
C ALA A 82 -7.63 -22.37 -4.65
N VAL A 83 -8.49 -21.47 -5.12
CA VAL A 83 -9.93 -21.47 -4.76
C VAL A 83 -10.61 -22.75 -5.26
N LYS A 84 -10.34 -23.17 -6.51
CA LYS A 84 -10.92 -24.39 -7.08
C LYS A 84 -10.43 -25.67 -6.41
N ASN A 85 -9.20 -25.72 -5.95
CA ASN A 85 -8.65 -26.86 -5.21
C ASN A 85 -9.39 -27.07 -3.88
N LYS A 86 -9.93 -26.01 -3.26
CA LYS A 86 -10.81 -26.09 -2.09
C LYS A 86 -12.27 -26.41 -2.43
N ARG A 87 -12.59 -26.56 -3.73
CA ARG A 87 -13.95 -26.64 -4.29
C ARG A 87 -14.84 -25.44 -3.93
N ALA A 88 -14.23 -24.30 -3.62
CA ALA A 88 -14.96 -23.12 -3.19
C ALA A 88 -15.64 -22.43 -4.37
N LYS A 89 -16.87 -21.98 -4.11
CA LYS A 89 -17.72 -21.23 -5.06
C LYS A 89 -17.79 -19.76 -4.70
N ILE A 90 -17.50 -19.40 -3.45
CA ILE A 90 -17.54 -18.03 -2.96
C ILE A 90 -16.17 -17.65 -2.41
N VAL A 91 -15.67 -16.49 -2.84
CA VAL A 91 -14.50 -15.84 -2.24
C VAL A 91 -14.98 -14.62 -1.47
N ILE A 92 -14.66 -14.58 -0.18
CA ILE A 92 -14.87 -13.43 0.70
C ILE A 92 -13.58 -12.60 0.71
N ALA A 93 -13.68 -11.30 0.44
CA ALA A 93 -12.58 -10.37 0.63
C ALA A 93 -12.88 -9.36 1.75
N SER A 94 -11.83 -8.95 2.46
CA SER A 94 -11.85 -7.81 3.41
C SER A 94 -11.42 -6.50 2.76
N CYS A 95 -10.63 -6.56 1.70
CA CYS A 95 -10.14 -5.38 0.98
C CYS A 95 -10.95 -5.17 -0.32
N PRO A 96 -11.45 -3.94 -0.59
CA PRO A 96 -12.17 -3.61 -1.82
C PRO A 96 -11.42 -3.84 -3.10
N ALA A 97 -10.10 -3.59 -3.10
CA ALA A 97 -9.30 -3.85 -4.28
C ALA A 97 -9.34 -5.35 -4.61
N CYS A 98 -9.22 -6.20 -3.59
CA CYS A 98 -9.31 -7.65 -3.77
C CYS A 98 -10.72 -8.07 -4.21
N ASP A 99 -11.78 -7.52 -3.59
CA ASP A 99 -13.17 -7.77 -4.02
C ASP A 99 -13.38 -7.39 -5.49
N MET A 100 -13.00 -6.19 -5.92
CA MET A 100 -13.10 -5.75 -7.32
C MET A 100 -12.34 -6.70 -8.27
N MET A 101 -11.13 -7.14 -7.88
CA MET A 101 -10.35 -8.07 -8.69
C MET A 101 -11.09 -9.40 -8.88
N TRP A 102 -11.63 -9.98 -7.82
CA TRP A 102 -12.40 -11.23 -7.89
C TRP A 102 -13.80 -11.04 -8.54
N ARG A 103 -14.46 -9.91 -8.31
CA ARG A 103 -15.83 -9.63 -8.75
C ARG A 103 -15.92 -9.28 -10.23
N LYS A 104 -14.93 -8.54 -10.75
CA LYS A 104 -14.96 -7.97 -12.12
C LYS A 104 -13.77 -8.40 -12.96
N VAL A 105 -12.56 -8.13 -12.48
CA VAL A 105 -11.36 -8.23 -13.31
C VAL A 105 -11.03 -9.68 -13.67
N TYR A 106 -10.98 -10.59 -12.70
CA TYR A 106 -10.72 -12.00 -12.93
C TYR A 106 -11.73 -12.65 -13.88
N PRO A 107 -13.07 -12.45 -13.73
CA PRO A 107 -14.03 -12.95 -14.71
C PRO A 107 -13.79 -12.41 -16.13
N GLU A 108 -13.55 -11.11 -16.28
CA GLU A 108 -13.30 -10.49 -17.60
C GLU A 108 -12.05 -11.06 -18.27
N TRP A 109 -10.96 -11.19 -17.53
CA TRP A 109 -9.71 -11.77 -18.04
C TRP A 109 -9.82 -13.27 -18.29
N SER A 110 -10.54 -14.00 -17.43
CA SER A 110 -10.81 -15.43 -17.64
C SER A 110 -11.58 -15.65 -18.95
N LYS A 111 -12.58 -14.80 -19.24
CA LYS A 111 -13.30 -14.82 -20.52
C LYS A 111 -12.38 -14.56 -21.71
N LYS A 112 -11.49 -13.56 -21.63
CA LYS A 112 -10.50 -13.24 -22.68
C LYS A 112 -9.55 -14.42 -22.95
N LEU A 113 -9.22 -15.19 -21.92
CA LEU A 113 -8.26 -16.29 -21.98
C LEU A 113 -8.89 -17.68 -22.16
N GLY A 114 -10.22 -17.79 -22.25
CA GLY A 114 -10.92 -19.07 -22.32
C GLY A 114 -10.82 -19.93 -21.06
N ILE A 115 -10.61 -19.31 -19.89
CA ILE A 115 -10.56 -20.00 -18.60
C ILE A 115 -11.98 -20.06 -18.02
N ASN A 116 -12.43 -21.26 -17.64
CA ASN A 116 -13.71 -21.40 -16.95
C ASN A 116 -13.66 -20.70 -15.58
N TYR A 117 -14.60 -19.80 -15.31
CA TYR A 117 -14.69 -19.02 -14.08
C TYR A 117 -16.10 -19.09 -13.49
N ASP A 118 -16.22 -19.81 -12.38
CA ASP A 118 -17.46 -20.15 -11.68
C ASP A 118 -17.45 -19.71 -10.21
N ILE A 119 -16.62 -18.72 -9.88
CA ILE A 119 -16.40 -18.20 -8.53
C ILE A 119 -17.18 -16.89 -8.36
N LYS A 120 -17.95 -16.77 -7.28
CA LYS A 120 -18.65 -15.54 -6.89
C LYS A 120 -17.83 -14.80 -5.82
N ALA A 121 -17.54 -13.52 -6.06
CA ALA A 121 -16.95 -12.66 -5.05
C ALA A 121 -18.03 -12.05 -4.16
N LYS A 122 -17.75 -11.95 -2.86
CA LYS A 122 -18.47 -11.11 -1.90
C LYS A 122 -17.47 -10.36 -1.04
N HIS A 123 -17.82 -9.14 -0.66
CA HIS A 123 -17.13 -8.45 0.42
C HIS A 123 -17.68 -8.93 1.76
N TYR A 124 -16.86 -9.00 2.82
CA TYR A 124 -17.32 -9.46 4.14
C TYR A 124 -18.53 -8.64 4.64
N SER A 125 -18.57 -7.34 4.31
CA SER A 125 -19.66 -6.46 4.72
C SER A 125 -21.01 -6.90 4.18
N GLU A 126 -21.08 -7.40 2.94
CA GLU A 126 -22.33 -7.91 2.36
C GLU A 126 -22.84 -9.12 3.13
N ILE A 127 -21.94 -10.02 3.54
CA ILE A 127 -22.31 -11.24 4.24
C ILE A 127 -22.81 -10.93 5.65
N VAL A 128 -22.09 -10.07 6.38
CA VAL A 128 -22.48 -9.69 7.73
C VAL A 128 -23.78 -8.88 7.70
N ALA A 129 -23.94 -7.96 6.75
CA ALA A 129 -25.19 -7.22 6.57
C ALA A 129 -26.38 -8.15 6.24
N ASP A 130 -26.18 -9.16 5.37
CA ASP A 130 -27.19 -10.17 5.07
C ASP A 130 -27.61 -10.92 6.36
N LYS A 131 -26.65 -11.31 7.21
CA LYS A 131 -26.90 -11.98 8.50
C LYS A 131 -27.67 -11.11 9.49
N ILE A 132 -27.34 -9.82 9.57
CA ILE A 132 -28.06 -8.84 10.41
C ILE A 132 -29.49 -8.69 9.92
N LYS A 133 -29.68 -8.47 8.61
CA LYS A 133 -31.00 -8.27 8.00
C LYS A 133 -31.92 -9.48 8.20
N ASN A 134 -31.34 -10.68 8.15
CA ASN A 134 -32.07 -11.94 8.38
C ASN A 134 -32.28 -12.27 9.86
N LYS A 135 -31.78 -11.44 10.79
CA LYS A 135 -31.81 -11.68 12.24
C LYS A 135 -31.06 -12.95 12.66
N GLU A 136 -30.09 -13.38 11.86
CA GLU A 136 -29.19 -14.50 12.15
C GLU A 136 -27.97 -14.05 12.96
N PHE A 137 -27.70 -12.74 12.99
CA PHE A 137 -26.64 -12.12 13.76
C PHE A 137 -27.11 -10.77 14.31
N ALA A 138 -26.71 -10.44 15.52
CA ALA A 138 -26.90 -9.14 16.14
C ALA A 138 -25.70 -8.85 17.03
N PHE A 139 -25.32 -7.57 17.13
CA PHE A 139 -24.35 -7.14 18.11
C PHE A 139 -24.96 -7.23 19.52
N PRO A 140 -24.19 -7.63 20.54
CA PRO A 140 -24.69 -7.69 21.90
C PRO A 140 -25.03 -6.29 22.40
N ASP A 141 -26.13 -6.13 23.13
CA ASP A 141 -26.41 -4.87 23.81
C ASP A 141 -25.34 -4.60 24.87
N ASN A 142 -24.70 -3.45 24.78
CA ASN A 142 -23.79 -2.99 25.82
C ASN A 142 -24.63 -2.49 26.99
N ASN A 143 -24.96 -3.37 27.95
CA ASN A 143 -25.62 -3.01 29.22
C ASN A 143 -24.69 -2.18 30.13
N SER A 144 -24.18 -1.06 29.65
CA SER A 144 -23.61 -0.02 30.48
C SER A 144 -24.78 0.81 31.02
N ASP A 145 -25.11 0.64 32.29
CA ASP A 145 -26.07 1.50 33.02
C ASP A 145 -25.72 2.99 32.95
N ASN A 146 -24.51 3.34 32.50
CA ASN A 146 -24.18 4.66 32.02
C ASN A 146 -24.45 4.75 30.52
N LYS A 147 -25.56 5.42 30.16
CA LYS A 147 -25.82 5.95 28.81
C LYS A 147 -24.73 6.95 28.42
N THR A 148 -23.54 6.45 28.09
CA THR A 148 -22.50 7.25 27.46
C THR A 148 -23.05 7.80 26.15
N SER A 149 -22.77 9.08 25.88
CA SER A 149 -23.14 9.74 24.64
C SER A 149 -22.77 8.87 23.43
N LYS A 150 -23.73 8.67 22.51
CA LYS A 150 -23.45 7.94 21.26
C LYS A 150 -22.23 8.53 20.57
N VAL A 151 -21.36 7.69 20.04
CA VAL A 151 -20.21 8.14 19.23
C VAL A 151 -20.69 8.49 17.82
N ASN A 152 -20.36 9.70 17.36
CA ASN A 152 -20.68 10.12 15.99
C ASN A 152 -19.68 9.49 15.01
N VAL A 153 -20.20 8.66 14.12
CA VAL A 153 -19.40 7.89 13.16
C VAL A 153 -19.87 8.17 11.75
N THR A 154 -18.94 8.38 10.83
CA THR A 154 -19.23 8.52 9.40
C THR A 154 -18.54 7.44 8.57
N TRP A 155 -18.84 7.39 7.27
CA TRP A 155 -18.45 6.32 6.37
C TRP A 155 -17.73 6.81 5.10
N HIS A 156 -16.60 6.18 4.78
CA HIS A 156 -15.91 6.40 3.52
C HIS A 156 -16.27 5.33 2.46
N ASP A 157 -17.08 5.72 1.47
CA ASP A 157 -17.32 4.92 0.27
C ASP A 157 -16.06 4.86 -0.61
N SER A 158 -15.19 3.89 -0.34
CA SER A 158 -13.97 3.71 -1.14
C SER A 158 -14.31 3.43 -2.62
N CYS A 159 -13.46 3.91 -3.53
CA CYS A 159 -13.70 3.84 -4.97
C CYS A 159 -13.94 2.42 -5.49
N HIS A 160 -13.22 1.43 -4.95
CA HIS A 160 -13.36 0.03 -5.38
C HIS A 160 -14.62 -0.64 -4.83
N ILE A 161 -15.06 -0.33 -3.61
CA ILE A 161 -16.27 -0.98 -3.05
C ILE A 161 -17.55 -0.36 -3.61
N GLY A 162 -17.58 0.97 -3.70
CA GLY A 162 -18.71 1.74 -4.21
C GLY A 162 -18.76 1.70 -5.73
N ARG A 163 -17.97 2.54 -6.40
CA ARG A 163 -18.04 2.71 -7.87
C ARG A 163 -17.69 1.44 -8.64
N ALA A 164 -16.70 0.67 -8.19
CA ALA A 164 -16.33 -0.55 -8.89
C ALA A 164 -17.19 -1.75 -8.49
N SER A 165 -17.53 -1.98 -7.22
CA SER A 165 -18.28 -3.19 -6.83
C SER A 165 -19.78 -3.00 -6.63
N GLY A 166 -20.26 -1.75 -6.59
CA GLY A 166 -21.68 -1.41 -6.42
C GLY A 166 -22.20 -1.65 -5.00
N VAL A 167 -21.32 -1.73 -4.01
CA VAL A 167 -21.68 -2.07 -2.62
C VAL A 167 -21.68 -0.80 -1.78
N TYR A 168 -22.87 -0.28 -1.48
CA TYR A 168 -23.08 0.94 -0.70
C TYR A 168 -23.80 0.70 0.61
N ASP A 169 -24.88 -0.07 0.60
CA ASP A 169 -25.74 -0.22 1.78
C ASP A 169 -25.13 -1.14 2.84
N ALA A 170 -24.49 -2.24 2.44
CA ALA A 170 -24.03 -3.26 3.38
C ALA A 170 -23.10 -2.73 4.50
N PRO A 171 -22.09 -1.89 4.22
CA PRO A 171 -21.30 -1.26 5.27
C PRO A 171 -22.14 -0.42 6.24
N ARG A 172 -23.10 0.36 5.73
CA ARG A 172 -23.99 1.21 6.53
C ARG A 172 -24.89 0.40 7.45
N GLU A 173 -25.41 -0.72 6.95
CA GLU A 173 -26.26 -1.63 7.75
C GLU A 173 -25.47 -2.24 8.91
N ILE A 174 -24.18 -2.54 8.73
CA ILE A 174 -23.32 -2.96 9.83
C ILE A 174 -23.15 -1.81 10.84
N ILE A 175 -22.81 -0.61 10.39
CA ILE A 175 -22.56 0.54 11.27
C ILE A 175 -23.79 0.86 12.13
N LYS A 176 -24.98 0.88 11.51
CA LYS A 176 -26.25 1.16 12.21
C LYS A 176 -26.67 0.07 13.20
N ALA A 177 -26.19 -1.16 13.01
CA ALA A 177 -26.51 -2.28 13.89
C ALA A 177 -25.63 -2.30 15.16
N ILE A 178 -24.53 -1.55 15.19
CA ILE A 178 -23.65 -1.47 16.36
C ILE A 178 -24.32 -0.56 17.43
N PRO A 179 -24.47 -1.04 18.67
CA PRO A 179 -25.00 -0.23 19.77
C PRO A 179 -24.15 1.02 20.03
N ASP A 180 -24.78 2.06 20.59
CA ASP A 180 -24.12 3.32 20.98
C ASP A 180 -23.43 4.09 19.84
N VAL A 181 -23.74 3.76 18.58
CA VAL A 181 -23.28 4.50 17.40
C VAL A 181 -24.37 5.43 16.89
N ASN A 182 -23.98 6.67 16.59
CA ASN A 182 -24.78 7.61 15.80
C ASN A 182 -24.15 7.74 14.41
N PHE A 183 -24.76 7.09 13.41
CA PHE A 183 -24.27 7.16 12.04
C PHE A 183 -24.69 8.47 11.37
N ILE A 184 -23.71 9.17 10.81
CA ILE A 184 -23.90 10.43 10.08
C ILE A 184 -23.24 10.35 8.70
N GLU A 185 -23.96 10.82 7.70
CA GLU A 185 -23.46 10.85 6.33
C GLU A 185 -22.67 12.11 6.03
N MET A 186 -21.64 11.94 5.22
CA MET A 186 -20.96 13.06 4.57
C MET A 186 -21.79 13.55 3.38
N GLU A 187 -21.59 14.80 2.98
CA GLU A 187 -22.31 15.43 1.85
C GLU A 187 -22.16 14.61 0.56
N ASN A 188 -20.92 14.28 0.20
CA ASN A 188 -20.57 13.46 -0.94
C ASN A 188 -20.46 12.01 -0.47
N ASN A 189 -21.50 11.24 -0.68
CA ASN A 189 -21.51 9.80 -0.37
C ASN A 189 -21.79 8.99 -1.64
N CYS A 190 -21.75 7.66 -1.49
CA CYS A 190 -21.97 6.70 -2.56
C CYS A 190 -21.07 6.95 -3.78
N GLU A 191 -21.61 6.99 -5.00
CA GLU A 191 -20.85 7.24 -6.22
C GLU A 191 -20.13 8.60 -6.25
N ASN A 192 -20.65 9.59 -5.52
CA ASN A 192 -20.12 10.95 -5.46
C ASN A 192 -18.96 11.09 -4.46
N ALA A 193 -18.71 10.08 -3.62
CA ALA A 193 -17.67 10.15 -2.60
C ALA A 193 -16.28 10.48 -3.18
N HIS A 194 -15.62 11.44 -2.54
CA HIS A 194 -14.26 11.85 -2.89
C HIS A 194 -13.25 10.73 -2.62
N CYS A 195 -12.20 10.68 -3.45
CA CYS A 195 -11.12 9.71 -3.30
C CYS A 195 -10.31 9.98 -2.01
N CYS A 196 -9.77 8.94 -1.40
CA CYS A 196 -8.83 9.11 -0.27
C CYS A 196 -7.45 9.63 -0.70
N GLY A 197 -7.05 9.42 -1.97
CA GLY A 197 -5.75 9.80 -2.52
C GLY A 197 -4.66 8.72 -2.47
N SER A 198 -4.91 7.56 -1.84
CA SER A 198 -3.87 6.56 -1.52
C SER A 198 -3.02 6.09 -2.71
N VAL A 199 -3.64 5.89 -3.88
CA VAL A 199 -2.95 5.43 -5.09
C VAL A 199 -1.94 6.46 -5.60
N LEU A 200 -2.18 7.76 -5.39
CA LEU A 200 -1.22 8.80 -5.76
C LEU A 200 0.08 8.65 -4.96
N THR A 201 -0.02 8.35 -3.67
CA THR A 201 1.14 8.06 -2.81
C THR A 201 1.86 6.80 -3.27
N LEU A 202 1.12 5.75 -3.65
CA LEU A 202 1.69 4.50 -4.16
C LEU A 202 2.44 4.64 -5.49
N ILE A 203 2.11 5.65 -6.29
CA ILE A 203 2.75 5.87 -7.59
C ILE A 203 3.95 6.82 -7.45
N LYS A 204 3.72 8.09 -7.05
CA LYS A 204 4.78 9.10 -6.98
C LYS A 204 4.41 10.42 -6.28
N GLU A 205 3.13 10.66 -5.98
CA GLU A 205 2.63 11.99 -5.59
C GLU A 205 2.05 12.06 -4.15
N PRO A 206 2.84 11.76 -3.09
CA PRO A 206 2.38 11.84 -1.69
C PRO A 206 1.78 13.20 -1.33
N ALA A 207 2.41 14.29 -1.76
CA ALA A 207 1.97 15.64 -1.43
C ALA A 207 0.60 15.98 -2.05
N VAL A 208 0.27 15.41 -3.21
CA VAL A 208 -1.06 15.55 -3.82
C VAL A 208 -2.06 14.64 -3.12
N ALA A 209 -1.67 13.40 -2.79
CA ALA A 209 -2.49 12.47 -2.04
C ALA A 209 -2.98 13.05 -0.71
N GLU A 210 -2.10 13.72 0.04
CA GLU A 210 -2.44 14.41 1.29
C GLU A 210 -3.48 15.53 1.08
N LYS A 211 -3.42 16.27 -0.03
CA LYS A 211 -4.41 17.32 -0.34
C LYS A 211 -5.77 16.70 -0.66
N VAL A 212 -5.78 15.61 -1.42
CA VAL A 212 -7.00 14.86 -1.76
C VAL A 212 -7.63 14.24 -0.51
N GLY A 213 -6.82 13.58 0.32
CA GLY A 213 -7.28 13.03 1.59
C GLY A 213 -7.85 14.09 2.52
N LYS A 214 -7.25 15.31 2.54
CA LYS A 214 -7.71 16.40 3.40
C LYS A 214 -9.15 16.80 3.06
N ILE A 215 -9.48 16.92 1.78
CA ILE A 215 -10.84 17.26 1.33
C ILE A 215 -11.85 16.26 1.94
N ARG A 216 -11.53 14.97 1.91
CA ARG A 216 -12.43 13.94 2.45
C ARG A 216 -12.49 13.93 3.98
N LEU A 217 -11.39 14.23 4.68
CA LEU A 217 -11.39 14.30 6.14
C LEU A 217 -12.06 15.58 6.66
N ASP A 218 -11.92 16.70 5.97
CA ASP A 218 -12.62 17.94 6.29
C ASP A 218 -14.13 17.73 6.21
N GLU A 219 -14.60 17.05 5.17
CA GLU A 219 -16.01 16.70 4.99
C GLU A 219 -16.55 15.82 6.14
N ALA A 220 -15.74 14.88 6.64
CA ALA A 220 -16.10 14.07 7.80
C ALA A 220 -16.24 14.92 9.08
N VAL A 221 -15.32 15.88 9.28
CA VAL A 221 -15.36 16.82 10.41
C VAL A 221 -16.55 17.77 10.29
N GLU A 222 -16.83 18.30 9.10
CA GLU A 222 -17.96 19.20 8.82
C GLU A 222 -19.32 18.51 9.04
N ALA A 223 -19.41 17.21 8.75
CA ALA A 223 -20.59 16.41 9.09
C ALA A 223 -20.78 16.22 10.61
N GLY A 224 -19.76 16.52 11.43
CA GLY A 224 -19.78 16.36 12.88
C GLY A 224 -19.31 14.98 13.36
N ALA A 225 -18.49 14.28 12.58
CA ALA A 225 -17.97 12.96 12.93
C ALA A 225 -16.79 13.04 13.89
N GLN A 226 -16.80 12.13 14.88
CA GLN A 226 -15.65 11.86 15.74
C GLN A 226 -14.76 10.78 15.13
N LYS A 227 -15.36 9.87 14.37
CA LYS A 227 -14.66 8.76 13.69
C LYS A 227 -15.09 8.66 12.23
N VAL A 228 -14.14 8.46 11.33
CA VAL A 228 -14.39 8.03 9.95
C VAL A 228 -14.04 6.56 9.81
N LEU A 229 -15.02 5.77 9.39
CA LEU A 229 -14.82 4.36 9.08
C LEU A 229 -14.48 4.16 7.61
N SER A 230 -13.58 3.23 7.35
CA SER A 230 -13.23 2.73 6.02
C SER A 230 -13.12 1.21 6.10
N LEU A 231 -13.23 0.53 4.96
CA LEU A 231 -12.97 -0.92 4.86
C LEU A 231 -11.75 -1.22 3.96
N CYS A 232 -11.11 -0.17 3.43
CA CYS A 232 -9.98 -0.29 2.55
C CYS A 232 -8.69 0.01 3.32
N PRO A 233 -7.78 -0.96 3.47
CA PRO A 233 -6.50 -0.76 4.16
C PRO A 233 -5.71 0.44 3.61
N CYS A 234 -5.71 0.62 2.27
CA CYS A 234 -5.02 1.75 1.63
C CYS A 234 -5.68 3.11 1.94
N CYS A 235 -7.01 3.15 2.10
CA CYS A 235 -7.71 4.39 2.42
C CYS A 235 -7.47 4.78 3.89
N GLU A 236 -7.52 3.81 4.81
CA GLU A 236 -7.20 4.05 6.22
C GLU A 236 -5.79 4.58 6.38
N PHE A 237 -4.83 3.89 5.77
CA PHE A 237 -3.45 4.32 5.75
C PHE A 237 -3.32 5.78 5.31
N GLN A 238 -3.89 6.11 4.14
CA GLN A 238 -3.82 7.46 3.60
C GLN A 238 -4.49 8.49 4.50
N PHE A 239 -5.60 8.14 5.15
CA PHE A 239 -6.28 9.02 6.09
C PHE A 239 -5.46 9.22 7.38
N ARG A 240 -4.82 8.19 7.93
CA ARG A 240 -3.91 8.33 9.08
C ARG A 240 -2.73 9.26 8.73
N VAL A 241 -2.09 9.08 7.57
CA VAL A 241 -1.04 10.03 7.11
C VAL A 241 -1.58 11.45 6.95
N THR A 242 -2.75 11.59 6.34
CA THR A 242 -3.33 12.90 6.06
C THR A 242 -3.71 13.61 7.36
N LYS A 243 -4.36 12.92 8.31
CA LYS A 243 -4.78 13.51 9.57
C LYS A 243 -3.55 14.01 10.35
N ASP A 244 -2.46 13.24 10.37
CA ASP A 244 -1.24 13.60 11.11
C ASP A 244 -0.54 14.80 10.47
N LYS A 245 -0.32 14.75 9.15
CA LYS A 245 0.37 15.84 8.42
C LYS A 245 -0.45 17.12 8.36
N LYS A 246 -1.79 17.04 8.37
CA LYS A 246 -2.70 18.20 8.34
C LYS A 246 -3.24 18.60 9.72
N LYS A 247 -2.91 17.84 10.77
CA LYS A 247 -3.37 18.03 12.15
C LYS A 247 -4.90 18.08 12.25
N ILE A 248 -5.56 17.12 11.62
CA ILE A 248 -7.02 16.98 11.66
C ILE A 248 -7.38 16.07 12.83
N ASP A 249 -8.21 16.58 13.74
CA ASP A 249 -8.67 15.85 14.91
C ASP A 249 -9.88 14.97 14.56
N ILE A 250 -9.59 13.80 13.98
CA ILE A 250 -10.59 12.76 13.68
C ILE A 250 -9.96 11.38 13.79
N ASP A 251 -10.69 10.42 14.36
CA ASP A 251 -10.23 9.05 14.44
C ASP A 251 -10.50 8.31 13.11
N VAL A 252 -9.52 7.55 12.65
CA VAL A 252 -9.63 6.73 11.44
C VAL A 252 -9.63 5.27 11.85
N ASN A 253 -10.71 4.54 11.58
CA ASN A 253 -10.82 3.14 11.95
C ASN A 253 -11.29 2.26 10.77
N ASP A 254 -10.79 1.03 10.72
CA ASP A 254 -11.36 -0.02 9.87
C ASP A 254 -12.75 -0.43 10.37
N LEU A 255 -13.68 -0.70 9.45
CA LEU A 255 -15.03 -1.13 9.77
C LEU A 255 -15.06 -2.52 10.40
N ALA A 256 -14.25 -3.48 9.92
CA ALA A 256 -14.22 -4.81 10.52
C ALA A 256 -13.67 -4.72 11.95
N ARG A 257 -12.57 -3.98 12.16
CA ARG A 257 -12.00 -3.69 13.49
C ARG A 257 -13.05 -3.08 14.40
N PHE A 258 -13.66 -1.97 13.97
CA PHE A 258 -14.66 -1.25 14.77
C PHE A 258 -15.85 -2.14 15.14
N ALA A 259 -16.39 -2.90 14.18
CA ALA A 259 -17.50 -3.83 14.41
C ALA A 259 -17.09 -4.99 15.33
N ALA A 260 -15.92 -5.60 15.13
CA ALA A 260 -15.47 -6.70 15.96
C ALA A 260 -15.12 -6.24 17.38
N SER A 261 -14.67 -5.00 17.58
CA SER A 261 -14.50 -4.44 18.93
C SER A 261 -15.83 -4.29 19.68
N ALA A 262 -16.94 -4.03 18.98
CA ALA A 262 -18.27 -4.07 19.58
C ALA A 262 -18.71 -5.48 20.02
N LEU A 263 -18.01 -6.53 19.59
CA LEU A 263 -18.19 -7.90 20.09
C LEU A 263 -17.29 -8.23 21.30
N GLY A 264 -16.55 -7.24 21.81
CA GLY A 264 -15.61 -7.41 22.93
C GLY A 264 -14.23 -7.91 22.53
N TYR A 265 -13.88 -7.91 21.23
CA TYR A 265 -12.53 -8.24 20.78
C TYR A 265 -11.61 -7.02 20.81
N ASP A 266 -10.41 -7.22 21.34
CA ASP A 266 -9.32 -6.24 21.25
C ASP A 266 -8.32 -6.65 20.17
N PHE A 267 -7.74 -5.66 19.51
CA PHE A 267 -6.80 -5.84 18.41
C PHE A 267 -5.57 -4.96 18.63
N PRO A 268 -4.36 -5.46 18.31
CA PRO A 268 -3.16 -4.64 18.39
C PRO A 268 -3.32 -3.37 17.55
N GLU A 269 -2.79 -2.26 18.03
CA GLU A 269 -2.77 -0.99 17.28
C GLU A 269 -1.83 -1.14 16.08
N PRO A 270 -2.32 -1.10 14.83
CA PRO A 270 -1.46 -1.29 13.66
C PRO A 270 -0.61 -0.05 13.35
N GLU A 271 -1.02 1.14 13.78
CA GLU A 271 -0.44 2.42 13.33
C GLU A 271 1.10 2.52 13.44
N PRO A 272 1.78 2.14 14.54
CA PRO A 272 3.24 2.29 14.65
C PRO A 272 4.03 1.46 13.61
N GLU A 273 3.64 0.20 13.40
CA GLU A 273 4.32 -0.67 12.44
C GLU A 273 3.99 -0.26 11.00
N VAL A 274 2.74 0.11 10.75
CA VAL A 274 2.28 0.63 9.46
C VAL A 274 3.05 1.89 9.07
N GLN A 275 3.17 2.86 9.99
CA GLN A 275 3.93 4.09 9.77
C GLN A 275 5.41 3.79 9.52
N LYS A 276 6.01 2.85 10.25
CA LYS A 276 7.40 2.43 10.05
C LYS A 276 7.62 1.85 8.66
N GLN A 277 6.78 0.93 8.21
CA GLN A 277 6.88 0.33 6.87
C GLN A 277 6.67 1.37 5.78
N TRP A 278 5.75 2.31 6.00
CA TRP A 278 5.48 3.36 5.02
C TRP A 278 6.54 4.44 4.94
N ALA A 279 7.18 4.78 6.06
CA ALA A 279 8.29 5.74 6.08
C ALA A 279 9.43 5.27 5.16
N VAL A 280 9.66 3.96 5.10
CA VAL A 280 10.59 3.35 4.14
C VAL A 280 10.12 3.58 2.71
N PHE A 281 8.84 3.37 2.43
CA PHE A 281 8.25 3.54 1.10
C PHE A 281 8.32 5.01 0.62
N GLU A 282 7.92 5.98 1.44
CA GLU A 282 8.04 7.41 1.12
C GLU A 282 9.50 7.83 0.87
N ALA A 283 10.42 7.35 1.72
CA ALA A 283 11.83 7.65 1.57
C ALA A 283 12.42 7.06 0.28
N MET A 284 11.96 5.87 -0.13
CA MET A 284 12.35 5.26 -1.41
C MET A 284 11.78 6.03 -2.61
N ILE A 285 10.52 6.48 -2.56
CA ILE A 285 9.95 7.35 -3.60
C ILE A 285 10.77 8.63 -3.73
N ALA A 286 11.07 9.28 -2.60
CA ALA A 286 11.89 10.49 -2.58
C ALA A 286 13.29 10.23 -3.16
N LEU A 287 13.91 9.10 -2.81
CA LEU A 287 15.21 8.69 -3.35
C LEU A 287 15.19 8.51 -4.87
N MET A 288 14.10 8.00 -5.43
CA MET A 288 13.94 7.77 -6.87
C MET A 288 13.64 9.03 -7.69
N THR A 289 13.54 10.21 -7.09
CA THR A 289 13.47 11.48 -7.85
C THR A 289 14.86 11.94 -8.26
N PRO A 290 14.99 12.79 -9.32
CA PRO A 290 16.27 13.38 -9.69
C PRO A 290 16.95 14.11 -8.52
N GLU A 291 16.18 14.84 -7.70
CA GLU A 291 16.67 15.55 -6.52
C GLU A 291 17.16 14.58 -5.45
N GLY A 292 16.36 13.58 -5.10
CA GLY A 292 16.72 12.57 -4.11
C GLY A 292 17.97 11.81 -4.50
N PHE A 293 18.04 11.34 -5.75
CA PHE A 293 19.20 10.64 -6.27
C PHE A 293 20.43 11.55 -6.32
N SER A 294 20.28 12.81 -6.77
CA SER A 294 21.38 13.79 -6.75
C SER A 294 21.96 13.97 -5.35
N SER A 295 21.12 13.95 -4.30
CA SER A 295 21.57 14.09 -2.92
C SER A 295 22.46 12.92 -2.45
N VAL A 296 22.25 11.71 -2.98
CA VAL A 296 23.13 10.57 -2.71
C VAL A 296 24.45 10.77 -3.45
N MET A 297 24.41 11.14 -4.73
CA MET A 297 25.62 11.37 -5.53
C MET A 297 26.55 12.43 -4.94
N LYS A 298 25.99 13.52 -4.41
CA LYS A 298 26.76 14.60 -3.76
C LYS A 298 27.60 14.12 -2.57
N ASN A 299 27.19 13.03 -1.92
CA ASN A 299 27.91 12.42 -0.81
C ASN A 299 28.89 11.32 -1.24
N MET A 300 29.10 11.16 -2.56
CA MET A 300 29.86 10.07 -3.14
C MET A 300 30.96 10.53 -4.11
N TRP A 301 31.27 11.83 -4.19
CA TRP A 301 32.25 12.32 -5.16
C TRP A 301 33.62 11.65 -5.08
N PRO A 302 34.23 11.39 -3.90
CA PRO A 302 35.48 10.65 -3.84
C PRO A 302 35.38 9.29 -4.54
N GLN A 303 34.35 8.51 -4.21
CA GLN A 303 34.12 7.17 -4.75
C GLN A 303 33.79 7.22 -6.26
N LEU A 304 32.99 8.20 -6.69
CA LEU A 304 32.61 8.40 -8.10
C LEU A 304 33.83 8.78 -8.95
N ILE A 305 34.62 9.76 -8.51
CA ILE A 305 35.83 10.17 -9.25
C ILE A 305 36.83 9.01 -9.33
N ASP A 306 37.06 8.28 -8.23
CA ASP A 306 38.01 7.16 -8.21
C ASP A 306 37.53 5.94 -9.02
N ALA A 307 36.21 5.79 -9.20
CA ALA A 307 35.64 4.74 -10.03
C ALA A 307 35.77 5.00 -11.54
N MET A 308 36.10 6.23 -11.96
CA MET A 308 36.18 6.59 -13.39
C MET A 308 37.17 5.71 -14.16
N PRO A 309 36.82 5.26 -15.38
CA PRO A 309 37.68 4.40 -16.19
C PRO A 309 38.92 5.14 -16.70
N LEU A 310 39.92 4.37 -17.18
CA LEU A 310 41.10 4.89 -17.89
C LEU A 310 41.91 5.96 -17.13
N LYS A 311 41.96 5.89 -15.79
CA LYS A 311 42.61 6.89 -14.91
C LYS A 311 42.03 8.32 -15.07
N MET A 312 40.84 8.46 -15.63
CA MET A 312 40.18 9.75 -15.84
C MET A 312 39.93 10.47 -14.51
N GLY A 313 39.69 9.74 -13.40
CA GLY A 313 39.57 10.35 -12.08
C GLY A 313 40.81 11.12 -11.63
N THR A 314 42.00 10.54 -11.82
CA THR A 314 43.28 11.20 -11.53
C THR A 314 43.49 12.44 -12.41
N MET A 315 43.17 12.33 -13.70
CA MET A 315 43.22 13.46 -14.63
C MET A 315 42.26 14.58 -14.20
N MET A 316 41.02 14.25 -13.84
CA MET A 316 40.02 15.23 -13.40
C MET A 316 40.44 15.97 -12.13
N ARG A 317 41.03 15.26 -11.15
CA ARG A 317 41.61 15.88 -9.94
C ARG A 317 42.78 16.82 -10.27
N PHE A 318 43.58 16.51 -11.28
CA PHE A 318 44.66 17.39 -11.74
C PHE A 318 44.13 18.64 -12.45
N ILE A 319 43.18 18.46 -13.38
CA ILE A 319 42.52 19.55 -14.09
C ILE A 319 41.81 20.48 -13.10
N GLY A 320 41.13 19.94 -12.09
CA GLY A 320 40.46 20.73 -11.04
C GLY A 320 41.37 21.67 -10.26
N LYS A 321 42.70 21.48 -10.29
CA LYS A 321 43.66 22.42 -9.67
C LYS A 321 44.03 23.60 -10.57
N ILE A 322 43.67 23.56 -11.85
CA ILE A 322 43.97 24.59 -12.84
C ILE A 322 42.80 25.58 -12.91
N PRO A 323 42.98 26.86 -12.55
CA PRO A 323 41.91 27.86 -12.55
C PRO A 323 41.21 27.97 -13.91
N GLY A 324 39.87 27.92 -13.92
CA GLY A 324 39.04 28.11 -15.11
C GLY A 324 38.93 26.90 -16.06
N SER A 325 39.73 25.85 -15.86
CA SER A 325 39.76 24.67 -16.74
C SER A 325 38.42 23.89 -16.72
N LEU A 326 37.86 23.60 -15.56
CA LEU A 326 36.60 22.84 -15.43
C LEU A 326 35.38 23.57 -16.00
N LYS A 327 35.40 24.92 -16.04
CA LYS A 327 34.34 25.71 -16.70
C LYS A 327 34.33 25.48 -18.21
N MET A 328 35.49 25.24 -18.82
CA MET A 328 35.61 24.93 -20.25
C MET A 328 35.05 23.54 -20.59
N PHE A 329 35.16 22.57 -19.66
CA PHE A 329 34.64 21.21 -19.84
C PHE A 329 33.18 21.04 -19.40
N LYS A 330 32.57 22.06 -18.75
CA LYS A 330 31.18 22.01 -18.28
C LYS A 330 30.17 21.58 -19.37
N PRO A 331 30.27 22.06 -20.63
CA PRO A 331 29.36 21.64 -21.71
C PRO A 331 29.49 20.17 -22.13
N LEU A 332 30.60 19.50 -21.80
CA LEU A 332 30.84 18.09 -22.14
C LEU A 332 30.25 17.12 -21.11
N PHE A 333 30.01 17.55 -19.87
CA PHE A 333 29.49 16.65 -18.82
C PHE A 333 28.12 16.05 -19.15
N PRO A 334 27.15 16.78 -19.74
CA PRO A 334 25.87 16.19 -20.14
C PRO A 334 25.98 15.02 -21.11
N VAL A 335 27.02 15.00 -21.94
CA VAL A 335 27.28 13.93 -22.92
C VAL A 335 28.11 12.80 -22.31
N LEU A 336 29.11 13.17 -21.48
CA LEU A 336 30.07 12.21 -20.95
C LEU A 336 29.52 11.42 -19.75
N PHE A 337 28.74 12.08 -18.89
CA PHE A 337 28.22 11.49 -17.65
C PHE A 337 27.30 10.27 -17.88
N PRO A 338 26.35 10.28 -18.85
CA PRO A 338 25.57 9.09 -19.18
C PRO A 338 26.41 7.89 -19.65
N ILE A 339 27.57 8.14 -20.26
CA ILE A 339 28.47 7.10 -20.77
C ILE A 339 29.35 6.54 -19.64
N LEU A 340 29.82 7.40 -18.74
CA LEU A 340 30.72 7.02 -17.65
C LEU A 340 29.99 6.37 -16.49
N LEU A 341 28.82 6.88 -16.12
CA LEU A 341 28.13 6.46 -14.91
C LEU A 341 27.82 4.95 -14.89
N PRO A 342 27.30 4.32 -15.97
CA PRO A 342 27.10 2.87 -16.00
C PRO A 342 28.40 2.07 -15.79
N LYS A 343 29.54 2.57 -16.29
CA LYS A 343 30.86 1.92 -16.10
C LYS A 343 31.38 2.07 -14.68
N MET A 344 30.93 3.09 -13.95
CA MET A 344 31.29 3.35 -12.56
C MET A 344 30.40 2.58 -11.59
N MET A 345 29.12 2.37 -11.94
CA MET A 345 28.10 1.74 -11.07
C MET A 345 28.57 0.47 -10.36
N PRO A 346 29.21 -0.52 -11.02
CA PRO A 346 29.68 -1.73 -10.33
C PRO A 346 30.66 -1.47 -9.18
N LYS A 347 31.49 -0.42 -9.29
CA LYS A 347 32.48 -0.05 -8.27
C LYS A 347 31.89 0.80 -7.15
N VAL A 348 30.79 1.52 -7.43
CA VAL A 348 30.15 2.44 -6.46
C VAL A 348 28.87 1.89 -5.85
N MET A 349 28.42 0.70 -6.26
CA MET A 349 27.17 0.12 -5.77
C MET A 349 27.22 -0.13 -4.25
N ALA A 350 28.30 -0.72 -3.73
CA ALA A 350 28.44 -0.99 -2.31
C ALA A 350 28.40 0.29 -1.44
N PRO A 351 29.20 1.35 -1.72
CA PRO A 351 29.09 2.59 -0.94
C PRO A 351 27.74 3.30 -1.14
N MET A 352 27.11 3.18 -2.31
CA MET A 352 25.77 3.72 -2.55
C MET A 352 24.72 3.05 -1.65
N ILE A 353 24.73 1.71 -1.60
CA ILE A 353 23.86 0.93 -0.73
C ILE A 353 24.09 1.35 0.73
N SER A 354 25.34 1.47 1.18
CA SER A 354 25.66 1.89 2.55
C SER A 354 25.09 3.28 2.90
N ILE A 355 25.16 4.25 1.98
CA ILE A 355 24.56 5.57 2.17
C ILE A 355 23.04 5.50 2.22
N ILE A 356 22.42 4.71 1.33
CA ILE A 356 20.97 4.55 1.28
C ILE A 356 20.47 3.87 2.58
N THR A 357 21.11 2.80 3.02
CA THR A 357 20.75 2.08 4.27
C THR A 357 20.96 2.94 5.51
N GLY A 358 21.93 3.87 5.48
CA GLY A 358 22.11 4.83 6.57
C GLY A 358 21.07 5.96 6.61
N ARG A 359 20.36 6.21 5.51
CA ARG A 359 19.34 7.28 5.40
C ARG A 359 17.92 6.78 5.58
N ILE A 360 17.65 5.55 5.16
CA ILE A 360 16.30 4.98 5.15
C ILE A 360 16.23 3.89 6.23
N PRO A 361 15.31 3.98 7.20
CA PRO A 361 15.20 3.03 8.30
C PRO A 361 14.56 1.70 7.85
N MET A 362 15.25 1.00 6.95
CA MET A 362 14.80 -0.28 6.38
C MET A 362 14.87 -1.41 7.41
N PRO A 363 13.91 -2.35 7.40
CA PRO A 363 14.04 -3.60 8.14
C PRO A 363 15.13 -4.50 7.52
N ASP A 364 15.70 -5.39 8.32
CA ASP A 364 16.85 -6.23 7.94
C ASP A 364 16.62 -7.01 6.64
N TYR A 365 15.44 -7.62 6.49
CA TYR A 365 15.11 -8.39 5.29
C TYR A 365 15.12 -7.54 4.00
N MET A 366 14.86 -6.23 4.08
CA MET A 366 14.99 -5.33 2.93
C MET A 366 16.46 -5.01 2.65
N ILE A 367 17.25 -4.74 3.68
CA ILE A 367 18.68 -4.47 3.58
C ILE A 367 19.41 -5.64 2.90
N GLU A 368 19.08 -6.87 3.30
CA GLU A 368 19.64 -8.10 2.72
C GLU A 368 19.36 -8.25 1.22
N GLN A 369 18.25 -7.70 0.73
CA GLN A 369 17.86 -7.77 -0.68
C GLN A 369 18.46 -6.64 -1.54
N MET A 370 18.91 -5.54 -0.93
CA MET A 370 19.43 -4.36 -1.64
C MET A 370 20.54 -4.67 -2.64
N PRO A 371 21.55 -5.52 -2.32
CA PRO A 371 22.61 -5.86 -3.28
C PRO A 371 22.09 -6.50 -4.57
N GLN A 372 20.98 -7.24 -4.50
CA GLN A 372 20.35 -7.89 -5.65
C GLN A 372 19.38 -6.96 -6.40
N LEU A 373 18.64 -6.13 -5.67
CA LEU A 373 17.60 -5.28 -6.23
C LEU A 373 18.15 -4.00 -6.85
N MET A 374 19.09 -3.32 -6.17
CA MET A 374 19.59 -2.01 -6.60
C MET A 374 20.16 -2.01 -8.01
N PRO A 375 20.99 -3.00 -8.45
CA PRO A 375 21.47 -3.03 -9.82
C PRO A 375 20.32 -3.02 -10.84
N LYS A 376 19.29 -3.86 -10.62
CA LYS A 376 18.11 -3.93 -11.51
C LYS A 376 17.31 -2.62 -11.51
N VAL A 377 17.17 -1.98 -10.35
CA VAL A 377 16.49 -0.67 -10.24
C VAL A 377 17.27 0.37 -11.03
N MET A 378 18.59 0.43 -10.86
CA MET A 378 19.44 1.39 -11.54
C MET A 378 19.45 1.17 -13.06
N ASP A 379 19.51 -0.07 -13.52
CA ASP A 379 19.49 -0.38 -14.96
C ASP A 379 18.19 0.08 -15.62
N ASN A 380 17.05 0.00 -14.91
CA ASN A 380 15.76 0.48 -15.41
C ASN A 380 15.58 2.00 -15.26
N LEU A 381 16.01 2.59 -14.14
CA LEU A 381 15.73 3.98 -13.81
C LEU A 381 16.69 4.95 -14.50
N MET A 382 17.98 4.62 -14.55
CA MET A 382 19.03 5.53 -14.99
C MET A 382 18.89 6.02 -16.43
N PRO A 383 18.53 5.17 -17.42
CA PRO A 383 18.34 5.62 -18.80
C PRO A 383 17.30 6.76 -18.92
N HIS A 384 16.36 6.85 -17.99
CA HIS A 384 15.29 7.84 -18.00
C HIS A 384 15.53 9.01 -17.04
N MET A 385 16.43 8.88 -16.07
CA MET A 385 16.64 9.86 -14.99
C MET A 385 17.95 10.65 -15.14
N VAL A 386 18.95 10.12 -15.84
CA VAL A 386 20.30 10.72 -15.91
C VAL A 386 20.28 12.15 -16.44
N GLY A 387 19.45 12.45 -17.45
CA GLY A 387 19.33 13.78 -18.03
C GLY A 387 18.93 14.86 -17.01
N ASP A 388 18.02 14.51 -16.09
CA ASP A 388 17.51 15.41 -15.07
C ASP A 388 18.45 15.52 -13.86
N VAL A 389 19.22 14.46 -13.58
CA VAL A 389 20.19 14.44 -12.47
C VAL A 389 21.41 15.30 -12.78
N ILE A 390 21.89 15.28 -14.03
CA ILE A 390 23.14 15.97 -14.42
C ILE A 390 23.16 17.45 -14.01
N PRO A 391 22.14 18.28 -14.34
CA PRO A 391 22.11 19.68 -13.93
C PRO A 391 22.20 19.88 -12.42
N LEU A 392 21.73 18.91 -11.63
CA LEU A 392 21.69 18.99 -10.16
C LEU A 392 23.01 18.65 -9.48
N VAL A 393 23.92 17.95 -10.19
CA VAL A 393 25.16 17.41 -9.62
C VAL A 393 26.45 18.01 -10.20
N VAL A 394 26.42 18.57 -11.41
CA VAL A 394 27.63 19.04 -12.10
C VAL A 394 28.36 20.14 -11.34
N ASP A 395 27.65 21.16 -10.84
CA ASP A 395 28.31 22.25 -10.10
C ASP A 395 28.87 21.78 -8.75
N ASP A 396 28.25 20.77 -8.14
CA ASP A 396 28.74 20.15 -6.92
C ASP A 396 30.04 19.36 -7.15
N MET A 397 30.08 18.57 -8.22
CA MET A 397 31.29 17.88 -8.66
C MET A 397 32.44 18.85 -8.92
N ILE A 398 32.17 19.97 -9.60
CA ILE A 398 33.18 20.98 -9.91
C ILE A 398 33.73 21.61 -8.62
N ARG A 399 32.89 21.88 -7.61
CA ARG A 399 33.33 22.38 -6.30
C ARG A 399 34.23 21.37 -5.60
N PHE A 400 33.81 20.11 -5.55
CA PHE A 400 34.61 19.02 -4.99
C PHE A 400 35.99 18.91 -5.64
N LEU A 401 36.09 19.02 -6.97
CA LEU A 401 37.35 18.94 -7.70
C LEU A 401 38.27 20.16 -7.46
N HIS A 402 37.72 21.31 -7.12
CA HIS A 402 38.49 22.47 -6.65
C HIS A 402 38.88 22.37 -5.16
N GLY A 403 38.42 21.35 -4.44
CA GLY A 403 38.66 21.19 -3.00
C GLY A 403 37.82 22.14 -2.14
N VAL A 404 36.67 22.59 -2.65
CA VAL A 404 35.72 23.51 -1.99
C VAL A 404 34.45 22.78 -1.56
#